data_AF-A0A7R9R1I3-F1
#
_entry.id   AF-A0A7R9R1I3-F1
#
_cell.length_a   1.000
_cell.length_b   1.000
_cell.length_c   1.000
_cell.angle_alpha   90.00
_cell.angle_beta   90.00
_cell.angle_gamma   90.00
#
_symmetry.space_group_name_H-M   'P 1'
#
loop_
_entity.id
_entity.type
_entity.pdbx_description
1 polymer ?
#
loop_
_entity_poly.entity_id
_entity_poly.type
_entity_poly.pdbx_seq_one_letter_code
_entity_poly.pdbx_strand_id
1 'polypeptide(L)'
;MNYTIPPLLVPLLLNDKCLKVGLNIENDFWKLQRDYNLPLDSLLVSNNKSVIDLKVMANQLLGLSGNWSLSGLCEHLLGQSIRKEQRLTDWSQKPLTRQQRDYAAVDAFASYELYFEIKANAVDGVQHHTTP
;
A
#
# COMPACT_ATOMS: atom_id res chain seq x y z
N MET A 1 -11.82 -3.23 22.94
CA MET A 1 -12.96 -3.61 22.08
C MET A 1 -12.60 -4.90 21.39
N ASN A 2 -13.44 -5.94 21.47
CA ASN A 2 -13.26 -7.20 20.74
C ASN A 2 -13.77 -7.00 19.31
N TYR A 3 -12.94 -6.41 18.44
CA TYR A 3 -13.25 -6.34 17.03
C TYR A 3 -12.98 -7.69 16.39
N THR A 4 -13.98 -8.26 15.72
CA THR A 4 -13.82 -9.48 14.93
C THR A 4 -13.46 -9.09 13.51
N ILE A 5 -12.42 -9.71 12.95
CA ILE A 5 -12.09 -9.52 11.54
C ILE A 5 -13.19 -10.14 10.66
N PRO A 6 -13.62 -9.48 9.56
CA PRO A 6 -14.57 -10.09 8.63
C PRO A 6 -14.08 -11.45 8.13
N PRO A 7 -14.87 -12.54 8.21
CA PRO A 7 -14.40 -13.89 7.89
C PRO A 7 -13.83 -14.05 6.47
N LEU A 8 -14.37 -13.31 5.50
CA LEU A 8 -13.90 -13.35 4.11
C LEU A 8 -12.56 -12.61 3.90
N LEU A 9 -12.16 -11.75 4.83
CA LEU A 9 -10.90 -11.01 4.73
C LEU A 9 -9.69 -11.89 5.08
N VAL A 10 -9.85 -12.83 6.01
CA VAL A 10 -8.75 -13.73 6.43
C VAL A 10 -8.19 -14.56 5.26
N PRO A 11 -8.99 -15.32 4.49
CA PRO A 11 -8.45 -16.09 3.37
C PRO A 11 -7.88 -15.19 2.27
N LEU A 12 -8.39 -13.96 2.10
CA LEU A 12 -7.84 -13.00 1.14
C LEU A 12 -6.44 -12.52 1.57
N LEU A 13 -6.27 -12.17 2.85
CA LEU A 13 -4.98 -11.74 3.40
C LEU A 13 -3.95 -12.86 3.33
N LEU A 14 -4.33 -14.10 3.66
CA LEU A 14 -3.44 -15.27 3.67
C LEU A 14 -3.05 -15.78 2.27
N ASN A 15 -3.77 -15.38 1.22
CA ASN A 15 -3.52 -15.87 -0.13
C ASN A 15 -2.27 -15.21 -0.76
N ASP A 16 -1.16 -15.93 -0.83
CA ASP A 16 0.10 -15.48 -1.43
C ASP A 16 0.04 -15.30 -2.96
N LYS A 17 -0.99 -15.82 -3.63
CA LYS A 17 -1.26 -15.58 -5.05
C LYS A 17 -1.96 -14.23 -5.28
N CYS A 18 -2.47 -13.61 -4.24
CA CYS A 18 -3.00 -12.25 -4.27
C CYS A 18 -1.89 -11.29 -3.85
N LEU A 19 -1.62 -10.28 -4.68
CA LEU A 19 -0.70 -9.19 -4.32
C LEU A 19 -1.39 -8.22 -3.38
N LYS A 20 -0.67 -7.79 -2.35
CA LYS A 20 -1.06 -6.71 -1.44
C LYS A 20 -0.03 -5.61 -1.58
N VAL A 21 -0.50 -4.44 -1.96
CA VAL A 21 0.34 -3.29 -2.27
C VAL A 21 -0.05 -2.15 -1.35
N GLY A 22 0.94 -1.38 -0.92
CA GLY A 22 0.69 -0.24 -0.06
C GLY A 22 1.99 0.42 0.37
N LEU A 23 1.87 1.50 1.13
CA LEU A 23 3.04 2.19 1.67
C LEU A 23 3.26 1.78 3.12
N ASN A 24 4.48 1.35 3.45
CA ASN A 24 4.81 0.82 4.78
C ASN A 24 3.94 -0.39 5.19
N ILE A 25 3.47 -1.15 4.20
CA ILE A 25 2.43 -2.18 4.34
C ILE A 25 2.84 -3.33 5.27
N GLU A 26 4.14 -3.63 5.39
CA GLU A 26 4.62 -4.65 6.32
C GLU A 26 4.24 -4.34 7.77
N ASN A 27 4.29 -3.06 8.15
CA ASN A 27 3.89 -2.63 9.50
C ASN A 27 2.38 -2.80 9.75
N ASP A 28 1.56 -2.63 8.70
CA ASP A 28 0.13 -2.91 8.78
C ASP A 28 -0.13 -4.41 8.95
N PHE A 29 0.63 -5.26 8.26
CA PHE A 29 0.55 -6.72 8.43
C PHE A 29 0.96 -7.17 9.82
N TRP A 30 2.07 -6.64 10.37
CA TRP A 30 2.48 -6.92 11.75
C TRP A 30 1.41 -6.49 12.76
N LYS A 31 0.78 -5.35 12.53
CA LYS A 31 -0.33 -4.86 13.35
C LYS A 31 -1.56 -5.76 13.24
N LEU A 32 -1.95 -6.18 12.03
CA LEU A 32 -3.06 -7.10 11.82
C LEU A 32 -2.82 -8.45 12.51
N GLN A 33 -1.62 -9.00 12.38
CA GLN A 33 -1.23 -10.24 13.07
C GLN A 33 -1.36 -10.09 14.58
N ARG A 34 -0.82 -9.02 15.17
CA ARG A 34 -0.88 -8.79 16.62
C ARG A 34 -2.31 -8.56 17.11
N ASP A 35 -3.05 -7.68 16.45
CA ASP A 35 -4.35 -7.19 16.94
C ASP A 35 -5.46 -8.22 16.72
N TYR A 36 -5.33 -9.12 15.72
CA TYR A 36 -6.33 -10.14 15.37
C TYR A 36 -5.84 -11.59 15.48
N ASN A 37 -4.62 -11.82 15.97
CA ASN A 37 -4.00 -13.15 16.11
C ASN A 37 -4.01 -13.96 14.80
N LEU A 38 -3.54 -13.34 13.71
CA LEU A 38 -3.50 -13.93 12.37
C LEU A 38 -2.08 -14.41 12.01
N PRO A 39 -1.91 -15.55 11.34
CA PRO A 39 -0.58 -16.07 10.95
C PRO A 39 -0.07 -15.42 9.64
N LEU A 40 0.24 -14.12 9.68
CA LEU A 40 0.64 -13.34 8.51
C LEU A 40 2.16 -13.23 8.31
N ASP A 41 2.95 -13.61 9.30
CA ASP A 41 4.42 -13.63 9.29
C ASP A 41 5.02 -14.38 8.10
N SER A 42 4.40 -15.51 7.72
CA SER A 42 4.77 -16.30 6.53
C SER A 42 4.68 -15.53 5.20
N LEU A 43 3.99 -14.39 5.16
CA LEU A 43 3.88 -13.53 3.99
C LEU A 43 4.97 -12.45 3.93
N LEU A 44 5.68 -12.21 5.03
CA LEU A 44 6.66 -11.13 5.18
C LEU A 44 8.11 -11.62 5.07
N VAL A 45 8.31 -12.91 4.76
CA VAL A 45 9.63 -13.48 4.50
C VAL A 45 10.19 -13.01 3.15
N SER A 46 11.51 -12.84 3.04
CA SER A 46 12.17 -12.19 1.89
C SER A 46 11.95 -12.86 0.53
N ASN A 47 11.66 -14.16 0.52
CA ASN A 47 11.34 -14.93 -0.69
C ASN A 47 9.86 -14.83 -1.10
N ASN A 48 8.97 -14.34 -0.24
CA ASN A 48 7.58 -14.07 -0.57
C ASN A 48 7.46 -12.68 -1.22
N LYS A 49 6.81 -12.62 -2.39
CA LYS A 49 6.62 -11.38 -3.16
C LYS A 49 5.17 -10.89 -3.20
N SER A 50 4.32 -11.48 -2.35
CA SER A 50 2.89 -11.17 -2.30
C SER A 50 2.57 -9.88 -1.54
N VAL A 51 3.49 -9.37 -0.72
CA VAL A 51 3.37 -8.08 -0.03
C VAL A 51 4.42 -7.13 -0.61
N ILE A 52 3.96 -6.02 -1.21
CA ILE A 52 4.82 -5.09 -1.96
C ILE A 52 4.71 -3.71 -1.33
N ASP A 53 5.83 -3.25 -0.76
CA ASP A 53 5.96 -1.88 -0.32
C ASP A 53 6.27 -0.96 -1.51
N LEU A 54 5.38 0.01 -1.75
CA LEU A 54 5.48 0.92 -2.90
C LEU A 54 6.67 1.88 -2.81
N LYS A 55 7.12 2.26 -1.60
CA LYS A 55 8.31 3.10 -1.44
C LYS A 55 9.55 2.32 -1.85
N VAL A 56 9.66 1.06 -1.40
CA VAL A 56 10.77 0.17 -1.78
C VAL A 56 10.75 -0.09 -3.29
N MET A 57 9.58 -0.44 -3.83
CA MET A 57 9.42 -0.71 -5.26
C MET A 57 9.78 0.50 -6.13
N ALA A 58 9.31 1.70 -5.79
CA ALA A 58 9.62 2.93 -6.52
C ALA A 58 11.12 3.25 -6.50
N ASN A 59 11.75 3.18 -5.32
CA ASN A 59 13.18 3.43 -5.18
C ASN A 59 14.03 2.41 -5.97
N GLN A 60 13.63 1.13 -5.97
CA GLN A 60 14.36 0.08 -6.68
C GLN A 60 14.18 0.13 -8.19
N LEU A 61 12.95 0.32 -8.67
CA LEU A 61 12.65 0.20 -10.10
C LEU A 61 12.84 1.50 -10.87
N LEU A 62 12.67 2.65 -10.23
CA LEU A 62 12.78 3.97 -10.87
C LEU A 62 14.07 4.70 -10.49
N GLY A 63 14.96 4.07 -9.71
CA GLY A 63 16.20 4.68 -9.26
C GLY A 63 16.00 5.89 -8.32
N LEU A 64 14.83 5.99 -7.69
CA LEU A 64 14.54 7.04 -6.71
C LEU A 64 15.25 6.75 -5.39
N SER A 65 15.55 7.79 -4.61
CA SER A 65 16.23 7.69 -3.31
C SER A 65 15.50 8.42 -2.18
N GLY A 66 14.18 8.61 -2.37
CA GLY A 66 13.34 9.39 -1.46
C GLY A 66 12.77 8.58 -0.28
N ASN A 67 12.57 9.27 0.84
CA ASN A 67 11.66 8.79 1.89
C ASN A 67 10.23 9.22 1.55
N TRP A 68 9.55 8.40 0.77
CA TRP A 68 8.26 8.76 0.21
C TRP A 68 7.09 8.57 1.18
N SER A 69 6.14 9.51 1.11
CA SER A 69 4.77 9.31 1.57
C SER A 69 3.89 8.88 0.39
N LEU A 70 2.70 8.32 0.64
CA LEU A 70 1.77 7.91 -0.42
C LEU A 70 1.39 9.11 -1.27
N SER A 71 1.00 10.21 -0.61
CA SER A 71 0.75 11.51 -1.24
C SER A 71 1.95 12.00 -2.05
N GLY A 72 3.17 11.82 -1.55
CA GLY A 72 4.39 12.23 -2.26
C GLY A 72 4.63 11.43 -3.53
N LEU A 73 4.39 10.12 -3.52
CA LEU A 73 4.44 9.30 -4.73
C LEU A 73 3.31 9.64 -5.70
N CYS A 74 2.08 9.87 -5.22
CA CYS A 74 0.99 10.30 -6.08
C CYS A 74 1.28 11.66 -6.73
N GLU A 75 1.85 12.62 -5.99
CA GLU A 75 2.23 13.91 -6.55
C GLU A 75 3.33 13.76 -7.59
N HIS A 76 4.33 12.92 -7.31
CA HIS A 76 5.47 12.72 -8.20
C HIS A 76 5.13 11.95 -9.48
N LEU A 77 4.36 10.86 -9.37
CA LEU A 77 4.12 9.93 -10.47
C LEU A 77 2.76 10.14 -11.16
N LEU A 78 1.74 10.60 -10.43
CA LEU A 78 0.39 10.79 -10.97
C LEU A 78 0.02 12.27 -11.13
N GLY A 79 0.81 13.20 -10.58
CA GLY A 79 0.46 14.62 -10.53
C GLY A 79 -0.76 14.92 -9.65
N GLN A 80 -1.12 14.02 -8.74
CA GLN A 80 -2.31 14.12 -7.88
C GLN A 80 -1.92 14.18 -6.40
N SER A 81 -2.53 15.08 -5.63
CA SER A 81 -2.32 15.17 -4.18
C SER A 81 -3.44 14.51 -3.40
N ILE A 82 -3.09 13.81 -2.31
CA ILE A 82 -4.05 13.18 -1.41
C ILE A 82 -4.33 14.12 -0.24
N ARG A 83 -5.61 14.42 -0.05
CA ARG A 83 -6.16 15.13 1.12
C ARG A 83 -5.91 14.35 2.41
N LYS A 84 -5.32 14.97 3.43
CA LYS A 84 -4.84 14.30 4.67
C LYS A 84 -5.67 14.60 5.92
N GLU A 85 -6.72 15.40 5.79
CA GLU A 85 -7.47 15.99 6.92
C GLU A 85 -8.14 14.91 7.78
N GLN A 86 -8.49 13.77 7.18
CA GLN A 86 -9.20 12.68 7.88
C GLN A 86 -8.26 11.70 8.58
N ARG A 87 -6.95 11.74 8.29
CA ARG A 87 -5.96 10.78 8.78
C ARG A 87 -5.94 10.65 10.31
N LEU A 88 -6.05 11.79 11.00
CA LEU A 88 -5.93 11.90 12.47
C LEU A 88 -7.28 12.09 13.18
N THR A 89 -8.39 11.83 12.49
CA THR A 89 -9.73 11.90 13.09
C THR A 89 -10.03 10.65 13.94
N ASP A 90 -11.10 10.69 14.74
CA ASP A 90 -11.54 9.52 15.49
C ASP A 90 -12.13 8.45 14.56
N TRP A 91 -11.36 7.39 14.31
CA TRP A 91 -11.74 6.22 13.51
C TRP A 91 -12.58 5.18 14.28
N SER A 92 -12.73 5.35 15.59
CA SER A 92 -13.56 4.49 16.42
C SER A 92 -15.03 4.88 16.38
N GLN A 93 -15.34 6.14 16.02
CA GLN A 93 -16.71 6.62 15.90
C GLN A 93 -17.55 5.78 14.93
N LYS A 94 -18.84 5.60 15.25
CA LYS A 94 -19.81 4.92 14.39
C LYS A 94 -21.11 5.74 14.33
N PRO A 95 -21.66 6.00 13.13
CA PRO A 95 -21.10 5.67 11.81
C PRO A 95 -19.87 6.53 11.46
N LEU A 96 -19.02 6.04 10.54
CA LEU A 96 -17.96 6.87 9.96
C LEU A 96 -18.57 8.00 9.12
N THR A 97 -17.93 9.18 9.14
CA THR A 97 -18.35 10.31 8.31
C THR A 97 -18.11 10.02 6.82
N ARG A 98 -18.80 10.75 5.93
CA ARG A 98 -18.57 10.64 4.47
C ARG A 98 -17.10 10.94 4.13
N GLN A 99 -16.51 11.95 4.76
CA GLN A 99 -15.13 12.34 4.49
C GLN A 99 -14.13 11.26 4.91
N GLN A 100 -14.33 10.62 6.08
CA GLN A 100 -13.50 9.49 6.51
C GLN A 100 -13.56 8.31 5.53
N ARG A 101 -14.77 7.96 5.06
CA ARG A 101 -14.94 6.89 4.06
C ARG A 101 -14.26 7.23 2.74
N ASP A 102 -14.44 8.46 2.25
CA ASP A 102 -13.79 8.94 1.02
C ASP A 102 -12.26 8.88 1.16
N TYR A 103 -11.71 9.33 2.30
CA TYR A 103 -10.28 9.26 2.57
C TYR A 103 -9.76 7.81 2.55
N ALA A 104 -10.41 6.90 3.27
CA ALA A 104 -10.00 5.49 3.31
C ALA A 104 -10.07 4.82 1.93
N ALA A 105 -11.08 5.15 1.13
CA ALA A 105 -11.20 4.65 -0.24
C ALA A 105 -10.07 5.19 -1.15
N VAL A 106 -9.74 6.49 -1.04
CA VAL A 106 -8.63 7.09 -1.81
C VAL A 106 -7.29 6.48 -1.42
N ASP A 107 -7.02 6.26 -0.13
CA ASP A 107 -5.75 5.69 0.34
C ASP A 107 -5.47 4.29 -0.26
N ALA A 108 -6.52 3.45 -0.31
CA ALA A 108 -6.45 2.13 -0.95
C ALA A 108 -6.35 2.20 -2.48
N PHE A 109 -7.18 3.04 -3.13
CA PHE A 109 -7.19 3.14 -4.59
C PHE A 109 -5.91 3.77 -5.14
N ALA A 110 -5.37 4.78 -4.47
CA ALA A 110 -4.10 5.40 -4.86
C ALA A 110 -2.93 4.41 -4.79
N SER A 111 -2.93 3.51 -3.80
CA SER A 111 -1.92 2.45 -3.70
C SER A 111 -2.00 1.46 -4.88
N TYR A 112 -3.21 1.13 -5.33
CA TYR A 112 -3.44 0.32 -6.53
C TYR A 112 -2.93 1.00 -7.79
N GLU A 113 -3.31 2.26 -8.04
CA GLU A 113 -2.87 3.02 -9.21
C GLU A 113 -1.34 3.18 -9.24
N LEU A 114 -0.72 3.52 -8.10
CA LEU A 114 0.73 3.66 -8.00
C LEU A 114 1.49 2.37 -8.33
N TYR A 115 0.96 1.21 -7.94
CA TYR A 115 1.60 -0.06 -8.29
C TYR A 115 1.73 -0.20 -9.82
N PHE A 116 0.66 0.08 -10.56
CA PHE A 116 0.68 -0.02 -12.01
C PHE A 116 1.53 1.07 -12.65
N GLU A 117 1.47 2.30 -12.13
CA GLU A 117 2.29 3.41 -12.64
C GLU A 117 3.79 3.12 -12.48
N ILE A 118 4.24 2.69 -11.29
CA ILE A 118 5.65 2.35 -11.05
C ILE A 118 6.08 1.21 -11.99
N LYS A 119 5.21 0.20 -12.16
CA LYS A 119 5.49 -0.95 -13.03
C LYS A 119 5.61 -0.55 -14.50
N ALA A 120 4.76 0.35 -14.99
CA ALA A 120 4.80 0.83 -16.37
C ALA A 120 6.09 1.63 -16.63
N ASN A 121 6.38 2.61 -15.78
CA ASN A 121 7.59 3.44 -15.89
C ASN A 121 8.89 2.62 -15.82
N ALA A 122 8.90 1.55 -15.04
CA ALA A 122 10.04 0.64 -14.96
C ALA A 122 10.29 -0.13 -16.28
N VAL A 123 9.24 -0.43 -17.04
CA VAL A 123 9.36 -1.08 -18.36
C VAL A 123 9.85 -0.07 -19.41
N ASP A 124 9.33 1.15 -19.38
CA ASP A 124 9.68 2.20 -20.34
C ASP A 124 11.12 2.70 -20.15
N GLY A 125 11.59 2.81 -18.89
CA GLY A 125 12.96 3.19 -18.56
C GLY A 125 14.04 2.22 -19.07
N VAL A 126 13.69 0.95 -19.32
CA VAL A 126 14.61 -0.06 -19.87
C VAL A 126 14.84 0.15 -21.38
N GLN A 127 13.98 0.88 -22.09
CA GLN A 127 14.12 1.11 -23.54
C GLN A 127 15.03 2.28 -23.93
N HIS A 128 15.49 3.10 -22.97
CA HIS A 128 16.31 4.30 -23.27
C HIS A 128 17.79 4.20 -22.85
N HIS A 129 18.27 3.02 -22.47
CA HIS A 129 19.68 2.79 -22.12
C HIS A 129 20.40 1.93 -23.18
N THR A 130 20.43 2.42 -24.42
CA THR A 130 21.41 1.98 -25.44
C THR A 130 22.19 3.20 -25.92
N THR A 131 23.38 3.36 -25.31
CA THR A 131 24.64 4.02 -25.76
C THR A 131 24.62 5.38 -26.46
N PRO A 132 25.65 6.20 -26.20
CA PRO A 132 26.84 6.16 -27.08
C PRO A 132 28.03 5.44 -26.46
#